data_AF-A0AA38GZB8-F1
#
_entry.id   AF-A0AA38GZB8-F1
#
_cell.length_a   1.000
_cell.length_b   1.000
_cell.length_c   1.000
_cell.angle_alpha   90.00
_cell.angle_beta   90.00
_cell.angle_gamma   90.00
#
_symmetry.space_group_name_H-M   'P 1'
#
loop_
_entity.id
_entity.type
_entity.pdbx_description
1 polymer ?
#
loop_
_entity_poly.entity_id
_entity_poly.type
_entity_poly.pdbx_seq_one_letter_code
_entity_poly.pdbx_strand_id
1 'polypeptide(L)'
;NKENDEQPIAFFSQSLEDYEVRYSFIEKHVLAVIRILKKFKHLVSNNKVQLLVSHAGVKEFLLNKDLNEKREGWITRLMEYEIEIKVTKL
;
A
#
# COMPACT_ATOMS: atom_id res chain seq x y z
N ASN A 1 -16.15 11.45 -27.72
CA ASN A 1 -14.94 11.39 -26.87
C ASN A 1 -15.34 11.67 -25.43
N LYS A 2 -15.50 10.63 -24.61
CA LYS A 2 -15.67 10.78 -23.16
C LYS A 2 -14.31 10.56 -22.48
N GLU A 3 -14.08 11.36 -21.47
CA GLU A 3 -12.84 11.59 -20.74
C GLU A 3 -12.42 10.39 -19.88
N ASN A 4 -11.10 10.15 -19.76
CA ASN A 4 -10.44 9.27 -18.78
C ASN A 4 -10.92 7.79 -18.71
N ASP A 5 -10.51 6.98 -19.68
CA ASP A 5 -10.54 5.52 -19.54
C ASP A 5 -9.25 5.09 -18.80
N GLU A 6 -9.26 5.11 -17.47
CA GLU A 6 -8.16 4.53 -16.68
C GLU A 6 -8.15 3.01 -16.92
N GLN A 7 -7.19 2.54 -17.72
CA GLN A 7 -7.10 1.12 -18.07
C GLN A 7 -6.24 0.35 -17.06
N PRO A 8 -6.70 -0.82 -16.59
CA PRO A 8 -5.93 -1.62 -15.64
C PRO A 8 -4.67 -2.16 -16.32
N ILE A 9 -3.51 -1.87 -15.75
CA ILE A 9 -2.22 -2.38 -16.25
C ILE A 9 -1.97 -3.80 -15.75
N ALA A 10 -2.24 -4.06 -14.48
CA ALA A 10 -2.03 -5.36 -13.85
C ALA A 10 -2.87 -5.51 -12.58
N PHE A 11 -3.25 -6.75 -12.29
CA PHE A 11 -3.86 -7.15 -11.02
C PHE A 11 -2.86 -7.97 -10.21
N PHE A 12 -2.88 -7.81 -8.89
CA PHE A 12 -2.02 -8.57 -7.99
C PHE A 12 -2.81 -9.02 -6.76
N SER A 13 -2.66 -10.30 -6.43
CA SER A 13 -3.21 -10.91 -5.22
C SER A 13 -2.20 -11.90 -4.67
N GLN A 14 -2.07 -11.96 -3.35
CA GLN A 14 -1.18 -12.90 -2.67
C GLN A 14 -1.82 -13.41 -1.39
N SER A 15 -1.70 -14.72 -1.16
CA SER A 15 -2.13 -15.35 0.09
C SER A 15 -1.33 -14.84 1.29
N LEU A 16 -1.94 -14.92 2.47
CA LEU A 16 -1.28 -14.61 3.74
C LEU A 16 -0.58 -15.87 4.26
N GLU A 17 0.62 -15.71 4.81
CA GLU A 17 1.34 -16.75 5.55
C GLU A 17 0.71 -16.95 6.94
N ASP A 18 0.94 -18.09 7.58
CA ASP A 18 0.34 -18.45 8.89
C ASP A 18 0.52 -17.38 9.98
N TYR A 19 1.67 -16.70 9.99
CA TYR A 19 1.93 -15.63 10.95
C TYR A 19 1.19 -14.32 10.59
N GLU A 20 0.93 -14.07 9.32
CA GLU A 20 0.24 -12.88 8.80
C GLU A 20 -1.28 -13.00 8.94
N VAL A 21 -1.81 -14.22 9.03
CA VAL A 21 -3.22 -14.46 9.35
C VAL A 21 -3.59 -13.83 10.69
N ARG A 22 -2.65 -13.76 11.64
CA ARG A 22 -2.83 -13.17 12.97
C ARG A 22 -2.80 -11.63 12.98
N TYR A 23 -2.43 -11.00 11.86
CA TYR A 23 -2.38 -9.55 11.77
C TYR A 23 -3.78 -8.93 11.84
N SER A 24 -3.84 -7.73 12.41
CA SER A 24 -5.04 -6.93 12.41
C SER A 24 -5.47 -6.56 10.98
N PHE A 25 -6.72 -6.16 10.83
CA PHE A 25 -7.28 -5.74 9.53
C PHE A 25 -6.43 -4.64 8.87
N ILE A 26 -5.98 -3.65 9.64
CA ILE A 26 -5.16 -2.53 9.15
C ILE A 26 -3.79 -3.03 8.69
N GLU A 27 -3.14 -3.89 9.48
CA GLU A 27 -1.82 -4.45 9.14
C GLU A 27 -1.87 -5.28 7.85
N LYS A 28 -2.93 -6.06 7.65
CA LYS A 28 -3.12 -6.83 6.40
C LYS A 28 -3.23 -5.92 5.18
N HIS A 29 -3.93 -4.80 5.31
CA HIS A 29 -4.03 -3.81 4.23
C HIS A 29 -2.69 -3.15 3.93
N VAL A 30 -1.95 -2.74 4.96
CA VAL A 30 -0.61 -2.14 4.81
C VAL A 30 0.35 -3.14 4.16
N LEU A 31 0.31 -4.41 4.60
CA LEU A 31 1.11 -5.47 4.01
C LEU A 31 0.80 -5.68 2.52
N ALA A 32 -0.48 -5.64 2.14
CA ALA A 32 -0.89 -5.74 0.75
C ALA A 32 -0.30 -4.60 -0.11
N VAL A 33 -0.33 -3.37 0.41
CA VAL A 33 0.27 -2.19 -0.25
C VAL A 33 1.77 -2.40 -0.46
N ILE A 34 2.49 -2.81 0.59
CA ILE A 34 3.95 -3.04 0.52
C ILE A 34 4.28 -4.12 -0.53
N ARG A 35 3.49 -5.19 -0.59
CA ARG A 35 3.66 -6.28 -1.56
C ARG A 35 3.44 -5.79 -2.99
N ILE A 36 2.41 -4.99 -3.24
CA ILE A 36 2.12 -4.36 -4.55
C ILE A 36 3.29 -3.46 -4.96
N LEU A 37 3.73 -2.56 -4.08
CA LEU A 37 4.85 -1.65 -4.38
C LEU A 37 6.14 -2.40 -4.65
N LYS A 38 6.41 -3.49 -3.91
CA LYS A 38 7.56 -4.37 -4.16
C LYS A 38 7.43 -5.08 -5.52
N LYS A 39 6.25 -5.58 -5.87
CA LYS A 39 5.99 -6.28 -7.14
C LYS A 39 6.14 -5.35 -8.34
N PHE A 40 5.60 -4.14 -8.23
CA PHE A 40 5.59 -3.13 -9.28
C PHE A 40 6.68 -2.08 -9.14
N LYS A 41 7.75 -2.37 -8.38
CA LYS A 41 8.85 -1.42 -8.09
C LYS A 41 9.31 -0.66 -9.35
N HIS A 42 9.48 -1.38 -10.45
CA HIS A 42 9.89 -0.81 -11.74
C HIS A 42 8.90 0.24 -12.31
N LEU A 43 7.61 0.14 -12.02
CA LEU A 43 6.59 1.11 -12.42
C LEU A 43 6.50 2.28 -11.43
N VAL A 44 6.62 1.99 -10.13
CA VAL A 44 6.34 2.97 -9.06
C VAL A 44 7.57 3.74 -8.56
N SER A 45 8.80 3.26 -8.74
CA SER A 45 10.00 3.89 -8.16
C SER A 45 10.33 5.29 -8.71
N ASN A 46 9.94 5.60 -9.94
CA ASN A 46 10.28 6.88 -10.58
C ASN A 46 9.07 7.79 -10.80
N ASN A 47 7.89 7.40 -10.30
CA ASN A 47 6.63 8.09 -10.57
C ASN A 47 5.89 8.39 -9.27
N LYS A 48 5.13 9.50 -9.26
CA LYS A 48 4.15 9.78 -8.22
C LYS A 48 3.00 8.78 -8.33
N VAL A 49 2.79 8.02 -7.27
CA VAL A 49 1.74 6.99 -7.24
C VAL A 49 0.61 7.44 -6.35
N GLN A 50 -0.61 7.41 -6.87
CA GLN A 50 -1.81 7.60 -6.06
C GLN A 50 -2.27 6.25 -5.54
N LEU A 51 -2.18 6.06 -4.22
CA LEU A 51 -2.65 4.86 -3.56
C LEU A 51 -4.07 5.09 -3.06
N LEU A 52 -5.02 4.36 -3.64
CA LEU A 52 -6.40 4.32 -3.19
C LEU A 52 -6.55 3.26 -2.11
N VAL A 53 -6.96 3.67 -0.91
CA VAL A 53 -7.24 2.76 0.21
C VAL A 53 -8.69 2.90 0.66
N SER A 54 -9.33 1.78 0.99
CA SER A 54 -10.72 1.77 1.47
C SER A 54 -10.88 2.29 2.90
N HIS A 55 -9.79 2.33 3.67
CA HIS A 55 -9.85 2.59 5.11
C HIS A 55 -8.87 3.68 5.57
N ALA A 56 -9.38 4.67 6.31
CA ALA A 56 -8.60 5.80 6.82
C ALA A 56 -7.48 5.36 7.78
N GLY A 57 -7.70 4.30 8.56
CA GLY A 57 -6.70 3.76 9.48
C GLY A 57 -5.42 3.26 8.78
N VAL A 58 -5.46 2.93 7.48
CA VAL A 58 -4.26 2.62 6.70
C VAL A 58 -3.44 3.88 6.48
N LYS A 59 -4.10 4.99 6.13
CA LYS A 59 -3.43 6.29 5.99
C LYS A 59 -2.78 6.71 7.30
N GLU A 60 -3.49 6.57 8.42
CA GLU A 60 -2.94 6.88 9.74
C GLU A 60 -1.77 5.97 10.11
N PHE A 61 -1.87 4.66 9.85
CA PHE A 61 -0.77 3.72 10.10
C PHE A 61 0.49 4.09 9.30
N LEU A 62 0.33 4.56 8.06
CA LEU A 62 1.45 4.96 7.21
C LEU A 62 2.07 6.31 7.62
N LEU A 63 1.29 7.20 8.24
CA LEU A 63 1.74 8.50 8.72
C LEU A 63 2.35 8.44 10.13
N ASN A 64 1.86 7.53 10.97
CA ASN A 64 2.31 7.36 12.34
C ASN A 64 3.65 6.61 12.36
N LYS A 65 4.73 7.33 12.68
CA LYS A 65 6.10 6.78 12.84
C LYS A 65 6.30 6.00 14.14
N ASP A 66 5.30 5.98 15.02
CA ASP A 66 5.36 5.39 16.36
C ASP A 66 4.92 3.91 16.33
N LEU A 67 5.68 3.08 15.62
CA LEU A 67 5.35 1.68 15.44
C LEU A 67 6.50 0.79 15.91
N ASN A 68 6.15 -0.27 16.66
CA ASN A 68 7.03 -1.36 17.11
C ASN A 68 8.13 -1.72 16.08
N GLU A 69 9.34 -2.03 16.54
CA GLU A 69 10.57 -2.40 15.77
C GLU A 69 10.31 -3.20 14.46
N LYS A 70 9.36 -4.16 14.47
CA LYS A 70 9.01 -4.97 13.29
C LYS A 70 8.40 -4.17 12.12
N ARG A 71 7.78 -3.02 12.40
CA ARG A 71 7.06 -2.17 11.45
C ARG A 71 7.94 -1.02 10.91
N GLU A 72 9.09 -0.76 11.52
CA GLU A 72 10.05 0.22 11.00
C GLU A 72 10.54 -0.16 9.60
N GLY A 73 10.86 -1.44 9.37
CA GLY A 73 11.30 -1.91 8.05
C GLY A 73 10.26 -1.73 6.95
N TRP A 74 8.97 -1.73 7.30
CA TRP A 74 7.89 -1.46 6.36
C TRP A 74 7.78 0.02 6.03
N ILE A 75 7.89 0.88 7.04
CA ILE A 75 7.88 2.33 6.86
C ILE A 75 9.08 2.77 6.01
N THR A 76 10.29 2.28 6.30
CA THR A 76 11.49 2.59 5.50
C THR A 76 11.28 2.23 4.04
N ARG A 77 10.67 1.07 3.77
CA ARG A 77 10.39 0.64 2.40
C ARG A 77 9.38 1.56 1.71
N LEU A 78 8.41 2.08 2.44
CA LEU A 78 7.40 2.98 1.89
C LEU A 78 7.93 4.39 1.66
N MET A 79 8.86 4.86 2.49
CA MET A 79 9.53 6.16 2.33
C MET A 79 10.39 6.22 1.05
N GLU A 80 10.82 5.09 0.50
CA GLU A 80 11.52 5.04 -0.79
C GLU A 80 10.63 5.45 -1.99
N TYR A 81 9.30 5.50 -1.82
CA TYR A 81 8.35 5.79 -2.89
C TYR A 81 7.61 7.10 -2.62
N GLU A 82 7.39 7.88 -3.68
CA GLU A 82 6.57 9.09 -3.61
C GLU A 82 5.08 8.73 -3.77
N ILE A 83 4.44 8.40 -2.65
CA ILE A 83 3.05 7.90 -2.61
C ILE A 83 2.10 8.96 -2.03
N GLU A 84 1.05 9.26 -2.78
CA GLU A 84 -0.09 10.04 -2.29
C GLU A 84 -1.24 9.11 -1.88
N ILE A 85 -1.53 9.05 -0.59
CA ILE A 85 -2.59 8.18 -0.05
C ILE A 85 -3.93 8.91 -0.08
N LYS A 86 -4.88 8.38 -0.86
CA LYS A 86 -6.26 8.84 -0.90
C LYS A 86 -7.19 7.78 -0.33
N VAL A 87 -7.98 8.18 0.66
CA VAL A 87 -9.06 7.33 1.18
C VAL A 87 -10.23 7.48 0.23
N THR A 88 -10.66 6.37 -0.36
CA THR A 88 -11.85 6.34 -1.19
C THR A 88 -12.83 5.32 -0.62
N LYS A 89 -14.12 5.55 -0.84
CA LYS A 89 -15.13 4.52 -0.64
C LYS A 89 -15.17 3.73 -1.94
N LEU A 90 -14.37 2.65 -2.02
CA LEU A 90 -14.55 1.61 -3.05
C LEU A 90 -15.87 0.89 -2.82
#